data_AF-A0A1F5SVW4-F1
#
_entry.id   AF-A0A1F5SVW4-F1
#
_cell.length_a   1.000
_cell.length_b   1.000
_cell.length_c   1.000
_cell.angle_alpha   90.00
_cell.angle_beta   90.00
_cell.angle_gamma   90.00
#
_symmetry.space_group_name_H-M   'P 1'
#
loop_
_entity.id
_entity.type
_entity.pdbx_description
1 polymer ?
#
loop_
_entity_poly.entity_id
_entity_poly.type
_entity_poly.pdbx_seq_one_letter_code
_entity_poly.pdbx_strand_id
1 'polypeptide(L)'
;MKKVGLLFVLLLVSVMFAAVASAKNTGKGVCASCHVKMPEMDVRLVVEAMKQKGHPDLEKLGKDWKISEWTVNECLTCHASSNSRIAFKRVLHKIHLTSKYFTPKYNGSCLTCHVLLKNGEIGIRDTLPGSEVRVPAETLKAAPFLGKK
;
A
#
# COMPACT_ATOMS: atom_id res chain seq x y z
N MET A 1 -39.63 -30.67 -37.01
CA MET A 1 -39.39 -29.25 -36.68
C MET A 1 -39.05 -29.17 -35.20
N LYS A 2 -37.76 -29.04 -34.88
CA LYS A 2 -37.23 -29.18 -33.50
C LYS A 2 -37.28 -27.84 -32.78
N LYS A 3 -37.98 -27.80 -31.63
CA LYS A 3 -37.94 -26.73 -30.64
C LYS A 3 -36.58 -26.76 -29.94
N VAL A 4 -35.68 -25.83 -30.28
CA VAL A 4 -34.44 -25.57 -29.52
C VAL A 4 -34.28 -24.07 -29.42
N GLY A 5 -34.86 -23.48 -28.39
CA GLY A 5 -34.89 -22.04 -28.23
C GLY A 5 -35.31 -21.65 -26.83
N LEU A 6 -34.54 -22.04 -25.81
CA LEU A 6 -34.57 -21.40 -24.49
C LEU A 6 -33.44 -21.80 -23.52
N LEU A 7 -32.30 -22.33 -24.00
CA LEU A 7 -31.21 -22.75 -23.09
C LEU A 7 -29.89 -21.99 -23.26
N PHE A 8 -29.80 -21.02 -24.16
CA PHE A 8 -28.52 -20.34 -24.46
C PHE A 8 -28.32 -18.97 -23.78
N VAL A 9 -29.32 -18.47 -23.05
CA VAL A 9 -29.25 -17.12 -22.42
C VAL A 9 -28.75 -17.19 -20.95
N LEU A 10 -28.65 -18.37 -20.36
CA LEU A 10 -28.23 -18.54 -18.97
C LEU A 10 -26.72 -18.71 -18.76
N LEU A 11 -25.90 -18.75 -19.82
CA LEU A 11 -24.47 -19.05 -19.71
C LEU A 11 -23.53 -17.82 -19.74
N LEU A 12 -24.05 -16.59 -19.89
CA LEU A 12 -23.23 -15.39 -20.13
C LEU A 12 -23.24 -14.35 -19.00
N VAL A 13 -23.74 -14.67 -17.80
CA VAL A 13 -23.69 -13.77 -16.61
C VAL A 13 -22.68 -14.28 -15.56
N SER A 14 -21.81 -15.24 -15.90
CA SER A 14 -20.79 -15.76 -14.97
C SER A 14 -19.41 -15.12 -15.11
N VAL A 15 -19.23 -14.19 -16.05
CA VAL A 15 -17.98 -13.43 -16.16
C VAL A 15 -18.16 -12.12 -15.41
N MET A 16 -17.45 -11.96 -14.28
CA MET A 16 -17.04 -10.69 -13.63
C MET A 16 -17.02 -10.75 -12.08
N PHE A 17 -17.17 -11.91 -11.43
CA PHE A 17 -16.57 -12.08 -10.10
C PHE A 17 -15.08 -12.42 -10.25
N ALA A 18 -14.33 -11.50 -10.84
CA ALA A 18 -12.89 -11.48 -10.64
C ALA A 18 -12.69 -11.34 -9.14
N ALA A 19 -12.14 -12.40 -8.53
CA ALA A 19 -11.74 -12.43 -7.15
C ALA A 19 -10.99 -11.15 -6.82
N VAL A 20 -11.64 -10.25 -6.07
CA VAL A 20 -10.91 -9.31 -5.22
C VAL A 20 -10.26 -10.21 -4.20
N ALA A 21 -9.07 -10.71 -4.53
CA ALA A 21 -8.21 -11.40 -3.59
C ALA A 21 -8.06 -10.44 -2.42
N SER A 22 -8.79 -10.74 -1.34
CA SER A 22 -8.51 -10.22 -0.02
C SER A 22 -7.03 -10.50 0.20
N ALA A 23 -6.21 -9.45 0.11
CA ALA A 23 -4.79 -9.56 0.32
C ALA A 23 -4.61 -10.12 1.75
N LYS A 24 -4.31 -11.42 1.83
CA LYS A 24 -3.89 -12.05 3.09
C LYS A 24 -2.76 -11.19 3.64
N ASN A 25 -2.95 -10.64 4.83
CA ASN A 25 -1.91 -9.90 5.53
C ASN A 25 -0.87 -10.93 6.00
N THR A 26 0.16 -11.17 5.18
CA THR A 26 1.12 -12.28 5.31
C THR A 26 2.19 -12.04 6.39
N GLY A 27 1.98 -11.10 7.32
CA GLY A 27 2.98 -10.73 8.32
C GLY A 27 4.18 -9.95 7.75
N LYS A 28 4.21 -9.69 6.44
CA LYS A 28 5.08 -8.70 5.80
C LYS A 28 4.21 -7.46 5.57
N GLY A 29 4.57 -6.35 6.19
CA GLY A 29 3.77 -5.11 6.18
C GLY A 29 3.34 -4.65 4.78
N VAL A 30 2.31 -3.81 4.71
CA VAL A 30 1.77 -3.19 3.51
C VAL A 30 2.85 -2.53 2.65
N CYS A 31 3.89 -1.93 3.24
CA CYS A 31 4.98 -1.36 2.47
C CYS A 31 5.76 -2.47 1.74
N ALA A 32 6.05 -3.58 2.43
CA ALA A 32 6.73 -4.74 1.88
C ALA A 32 5.90 -5.52 0.85
N SER A 33 4.59 -5.23 0.72
CA SER A 33 3.75 -5.82 -0.35
C SER A 33 4.10 -5.27 -1.74
N CYS A 34 4.60 -4.04 -1.82
CA CYS A 34 4.99 -3.37 -3.06
C CYS A 34 6.51 -3.17 -3.17
N HIS A 35 7.18 -2.93 -2.03
CA HIS A 35 8.62 -2.72 -1.97
C HIS A 35 9.37 -4.05 -1.82
N VAL A 36 9.40 -4.80 -2.91
CA VAL A 36 9.98 -6.15 -2.99
C VAL A 36 11.20 -6.20 -3.88
N LYS A 37 11.94 -7.30 -3.78
CA LYS A 37 12.94 -7.69 -4.79
C LYS A 37 12.30 -8.65 -5.79
N MET A 38 12.38 -8.31 -7.06
CA MET A 38 11.96 -9.13 -8.21
C MET A 38 13.20 -9.45 -9.06
N PRO A 39 13.14 -10.45 -9.97
CA PRO A 39 14.32 -10.87 -10.74
C PRO A 39 15.03 -9.75 -11.49
N GLU A 40 14.27 -8.80 -12.05
CA GLU A 40 14.81 -7.70 -12.87
C GLU A 40 14.81 -6.34 -12.15
N MET A 41 14.26 -6.25 -10.95
CA MET A 41 14.19 -4.98 -10.22
C MET A 41 14.18 -5.18 -8.71
N ASP A 42 14.97 -4.36 -8.02
CA ASP A 42 14.98 -4.27 -6.57
C ASP A 42 14.42 -2.92 -6.15
N VAL A 43 13.19 -2.93 -5.63
CA VAL A 43 12.48 -1.75 -5.13
C VAL A 43 12.20 -1.86 -3.63
N ARG A 44 12.99 -2.66 -2.90
CA ARG A 44 12.92 -2.71 -1.44
C ARG A 44 13.10 -1.30 -0.86
N LEU A 45 12.42 -1.00 0.24
CA LEU A 45 12.42 0.33 0.87
C LEU A 45 13.84 0.89 1.06
N VAL A 46 14.74 0.06 1.60
CA VAL A 46 16.15 0.44 1.84
C VAL A 46 16.86 0.84 0.54
N VAL A 47 16.59 0.13 -0.57
CA VAL A 47 17.19 0.39 -1.88
C VAL A 47 16.67 1.71 -2.44
N GLU A 48 15.36 1.95 -2.35
CA GLU A 48 14.75 3.22 -2.82
C GLU A 48 15.15 4.42 -1.95
N ALA A 49 15.31 4.22 -0.64
CA ALA A 49 15.77 5.24 0.29
C ALA A 49 17.22 5.66 -0.02
N MET A 50 18.11 4.70 -0.26
CA MET A 50 19.51 4.98 -0.60
C MET A 50 19.69 5.69 -1.96
N LYS A 51 18.71 5.61 -2.87
CA LYS A 51 18.69 6.39 -4.12
C LYS A 51 18.39 7.87 -3.90
N GLN A 52 17.86 8.26 -2.74
CA GLN A 52 17.51 9.65 -2.47
C GLN A 52 18.76 10.48 -2.14
N LYS A 53 18.93 11.60 -2.85
CA LYS A 53 20.06 12.52 -2.62
C LYS A 53 20.05 13.02 -1.18
N GLY A 54 21.16 12.81 -0.47
CA GLY A 54 21.34 13.24 0.92
C GLY A 54 20.77 12.27 1.96
N HIS A 55 20.26 11.10 1.55
CA HIS A 55 19.97 10.02 2.48
C HIS A 55 21.28 9.41 2.99
N PRO A 56 21.44 9.15 4.30
CA PRO A 56 22.63 8.47 4.79
C PRO A 56 22.73 7.05 4.26
N ASP A 57 23.96 6.53 4.21
CA ASP A 57 24.24 5.14 3.89
C ASP A 57 23.67 4.23 4.98
N LEU A 58 22.58 3.53 4.62
CA LEU A 58 21.86 2.64 5.52
C LEU A 58 22.60 1.32 5.76
N GLU A 59 23.50 0.91 4.88
CA GLU A 59 24.32 -0.28 5.13
C GLU A 59 25.38 0.01 6.19
N LYS A 60 26.01 1.19 6.10
CA LYS A 60 26.95 1.64 7.11
C LYS A 60 26.26 1.87 8.46
N LEU A 61 25.15 2.63 8.47
CA LEU A 61 24.38 2.86 9.70
C LEU A 61 23.87 1.56 10.32
N GLY A 62 23.45 0.59 9.49
CA GLY A 62 22.98 -0.71 9.97
C GLY A 62 24.07 -1.48 10.72
N LYS A 63 25.31 -1.41 10.26
CA LYS A 63 26.46 -2.00 10.97
C LYS A 63 26.71 -1.28 12.31
N ASP A 64 26.73 0.05 12.29
CA ASP A 64 27.00 0.86 13.48
C ASP A 64 25.92 0.68 14.55
N TRP A 65 24.65 0.59 14.15
CA TRP A 65 23.48 0.49 15.04
C TRP A 65 23.01 -0.94 15.28
N LYS A 66 23.70 -1.94 14.70
CA LYS A 66 23.35 -3.37 14.76
C LYS A 66 21.93 -3.66 14.26
N ILE A 67 21.53 -2.98 13.18
CA ILE A 67 20.27 -3.19 12.47
C ILE A 67 20.52 -4.15 11.30
N SER A 68 19.95 -5.35 11.38
CA SER A 68 20.03 -6.36 10.31
C SER A 68 18.91 -6.22 9.27
N GLU A 69 17.79 -5.58 9.63
CA GLU A 69 16.65 -5.35 8.74
C GLU A 69 16.10 -3.94 8.93
N TRP A 70 15.87 -3.23 7.82
CA TRP A 70 15.27 -1.89 7.82
C TRP A 70 13.76 -2.00 7.62
N THR A 71 13.00 -1.99 8.71
CA THR A 71 11.54 -1.89 8.66
C THR A 71 11.10 -0.43 8.68
N VAL A 72 9.80 -0.19 8.57
CA VAL A 72 9.23 1.16 8.72
C VAL A 72 9.59 1.78 10.08
N ASN A 73 9.71 0.97 11.13
CA ASN A 73 10.06 1.47 12.46
C ASN A 73 11.48 2.04 12.51
N GLU A 74 12.47 1.38 11.89
CA GLU A 74 13.83 1.90 11.83
C GLU A 74 13.92 3.18 10.99
N CYS A 75 13.10 3.30 9.93
CA CYS A 75 12.98 4.57 9.18
C CYS A 75 12.47 5.71 10.08
N LEU A 76 11.55 5.41 11.00
CA LEU A 76 10.99 6.43 11.90
C LEU A 76 12.01 6.95 12.91
N THR A 77 13.10 6.24 13.21
CA THR A 77 14.16 6.73 14.10
C THR A 77 14.71 8.11 13.68
N CYS A 78 14.86 8.34 12.37
CA CYS A 78 15.27 9.65 11.83
C CYS A 78 14.09 10.51 11.37
N HIS A 79 13.00 9.88 10.95
CA HIS A 79 11.90 10.54 10.26
C HIS A 79 10.65 10.80 11.13
N ALA A 80 10.66 10.50 12.43
CA ALA A 80 9.50 10.63 13.33
C ALA A 80 9.03 12.07 13.56
N SER A 81 9.93 13.06 13.53
CA SER A 81 9.58 14.45 13.83
C SER A 81 8.61 15.00 12.79
N SER A 82 7.38 15.27 13.21
CA SER A 82 6.27 15.68 12.34
C SER A 82 6.46 17.06 11.69
N ASN A 83 7.29 17.92 12.30
CA ASN A 83 7.59 19.28 11.84
C ASN A 83 8.86 19.36 11.00
N SER A 84 9.61 18.26 10.87
CA SER A 84 10.83 18.22 10.05
C SER A 84 10.52 18.25 8.56
N ARG A 85 11.43 18.83 7.75
CA ARG A 85 11.36 18.75 6.29
C ARG A 85 11.49 17.32 5.77
N ILE A 86 12.19 16.47 6.53
CA ILE A 86 12.33 15.05 6.25
C ILE A 86 11.28 14.21 7.00
N ALA A 87 10.25 14.80 7.61
CA ALA A 87 9.22 14.02 8.30
C ALA A 87 8.69 12.88 7.41
N PHE A 88 8.52 11.69 7.98
CA PHE A 88 8.16 10.48 7.23
C PHE A 88 6.91 10.70 6.36
N LYS A 89 5.87 11.32 6.95
CA LYS A 89 4.63 11.70 6.26
C LYS A 89 4.87 12.60 5.03
N ARG A 90 5.84 13.51 5.09
CA ARG A 90 6.10 14.47 3.99
C ARG A 90 6.82 13.78 2.85
N VAL A 91 7.84 12.98 3.18
CA VAL A 91 8.66 12.27 2.19
C VAL A 91 7.83 11.21 1.48
N LEU A 92 7.12 10.35 2.23
CA LEU A 92 6.29 9.29 1.66
C LEU A 92 5.21 9.85 0.74
N HIS A 93 4.39 10.79 1.21
CA HIS A 93 3.31 11.35 0.38
C HIS A 93 3.85 12.01 -0.88
N LYS A 94 4.95 12.78 -0.78
CA LYS A 94 5.56 13.40 -1.94
C LYS A 94 5.94 12.35 -2.99
N ILE A 95 6.69 11.32 -2.61
CA ILE A 95 7.19 10.31 -3.54
C ILE A 95 6.04 9.50 -4.17
N HIS A 96 5.04 9.12 -3.38
CA HIS A 96 3.96 8.26 -3.84
C HIS A 96 2.93 9.01 -4.67
N LEU A 97 2.50 10.20 -4.25
CA LEU A 97 1.48 10.97 -4.97
C LEU A 97 2.00 11.51 -6.31
N THR A 98 3.32 11.71 -6.46
CA THR A 98 3.95 12.06 -7.74
C THR A 98 4.50 10.84 -8.49
N SER A 99 4.29 9.62 -7.99
CA SER A 99 4.82 8.40 -8.62
C SER A 99 4.06 8.10 -9.92
N LYS A 100 4.82 7.69 -10.95
CA LYS A 100 4.27 7.15 -12.20
C LYS A 100 3.63 5.77 -12.03
N TYR A 101 3.77 5.13 -10.87
CA TYR A 101 3.22 3.80 -10.58
C TYR A 101 2.07 3.86 -9.59
N PHE A 102 2.26 4.51 -8.43
CA PHE A 102 1.26 4.49 -7.36
C PHE A 102 -0.05 5.17 -7.78
N THR A 103 0.02 6.41 -8.27
CA THR A 103 -1.18 7.17 -8.62
C THR A 103 -1.97 6.51 -9.76
N PRO A 104 -1.36 6.07 -10.88
CA PRO A 104 -2.13 5.40 -11.94
C PRO A 104 -2.69 4.03 -11.52
N LYS A 105 -1.94 3.25 -10.75
CA LYS A 105 -2.34 1.87 -10.40
C LYS A 105 -3.33 1.79 -9.24
N TYR A 106 -3.21 2.68 -8.26
CA TYR A 106 -4.01 2.67 -7.03
C TYR A 106 -4.88 3.92 -6.87
N ASN A 107 -5.01 4.73 -7.92
CA ASN A 107 -5.77 5.97 -7.94
C ASN A 107 -5.40 6.96 -6.81
N GLY A 108 -4.15 6.93 -6.34
CA GLY A 108 -3.71 7.74 -5.22
C GLY A 108 -4.40 7.41 -3.88
N SER A 109 -5.01 6.22 -3.75
CA SER A 109 -5.84 5.85 -2.60
C SER A 109 -5.05 5.83 -1.29
N CYS A 110 -5.49 6.64 -0.32
CA CYS A 110 -4.93 6.70 1.03
C CYS A 110 -4.99 5.34 1.74
N LEU A 111 -6.04 4.56 1.46
CA LEU A 111 -6.34 3.29 2.14
C LEU A 111 -5.39 2.15 1.76
N THR A 112 -4.59 2.33 0.71
CA THR A 112 -3.51 1.42 0.38
C THR A 112 -2.46 1.36 1.49
N CYS A 113 -2.21 2.46 2.20
CA CYS A 113 -1.23 2.50 3.29
C CYS A 113 -1.87 2.76 4.66
N HIS A 114 -3.02 3.42 4.68
CA HIS A 114 -3.71 3.81 5.90
C HIS A 114 -4.87 2.89 6.27
N VAL A 115 -5.17 2.90 7.56
CA VAL A 115 -6.34 2.25 8.13
C VAL A 115 -7.06 3.21 9.07
N LEU A 116 -8.39 3.16 9.07
CA LEU A 116 -9.20 3.82 10.09
C LEU A 116 -9.26 2.91 11.31
N LEU A 117 -8.93 3.46 12.47
CA LEU A 117 -8.98 2.78 13.75
C LEU A 117 -10.38 2.92 14.36
N LYS A 118 -10.72 2.05 15.32
CA LYS A 118 -12.04 2.08 15.99
C LYS A 118 -12.32 3.39 16.73
N ASN A 119 -11.28 4.07 17.18
CA ASN A 119 -11.36 5.39 17.84
C ASN A 119 -11.50 6.56 16.84
N GLY A 120 -11.60 6.28 15.54
CA GLY A 120 -11.72 7.29 14.49
C GLY A 120 -10.39 7.88 14.02
N GLU A 121 -9.25 7.45 14.59
CA GLU A 121 -7.94 7.91 14.14
C GLU A 121 -7.49 7.19 12.86
N ILE A 122 -6.65 7.86 12.07
CA ILE A 122 -6.03 7.28 10.88
C ILE A 122 -4.61 6.84 11.22
N GLY A 123 -4.34 5.55 11.08
CA GLY A 123 -3.04 4.94 11.30
C GLY A 123 -2.35 4.50 10.01
N ILE A 124 -1.04 4.22 10.07
CA ILE A 124 -0.32 3.51 9.01
C ILE A 124 -0.38 2.02 9.33
N ARG A 125 -0.74 1.19 8.35
CA ARG A 125 -0.93 -0.25 8.55
C ARG A 125 0.30 -0.96 9.13
N ASP A 126 1.50 -0.52 8.76
CA ASP A 126 2.77 -1.14 9.20
C ASP A 126 3.21 -0.77 10.61
N THR A 127 2.65 0.29 11.18
CA THR A 127 2.98 0.72 12.54
C THR A 127 1.94 0.26 13.56
N LEU A 128 0.83 -0.34 13.12
CA LEU A 128 -0.32 -0.72 13.97
C LEU A 128 -0.87 -2.10 13.60
N PRO A 129 -0.11 -3.19 13.84
CA PRO A 129 -0.60 -4.53 13.57
C PRO A 129 -1.83 -4.85 14.44
N GLY A 130 -2.92 -5.27 13.80
CA GLY A 130 -4.13 -5.78 14.48
C GLY A 130 -5.19 -4.75 14.88
N SER A 131 -5.02 -3.47 14.55
CA SER A 131 -5.94 -2.38 14.93
C SER A 131 -6.96 -2.01 13.82
N GLU A 132 -7.07 -2.82 12.77
CA GLU A 132 -7.76 -2.46 11.53
C GLU A 132 -9.29 -2.49 11.65
N VAL A 133 -9.97 -1.41 11.25
CA VAL A 133 -11.36 -1.49 10.80
C VAL A 133 -11.35 -1.98 9.35
N ARG A 134 -11.92 -3.16 9.10
CA ARG A 134 -12.19 -3.63 7.73
C ARG A 134 -13.31 -2.78 7.15
N VAL A 135 -12.97 -1.80 6.32
CA VAL A 135 -13.95 -1.08 5.50
C VAL A 135 -14.27 -1.96 4.28
N PRO A 136 -15.50 -2.46 4.12
CA PRO A 136 -15.85 -3.29 2.98
C PRO A 136 -15.70 -2.53 1.66
N ALA A 137 -15.33 -3.22 0.58
CA ALA A 137 -15.05 -2.59 -0.72
C ALA A 137 -16.28 -1.86 -1.29
N GLU A 138 -17.47 -2.38 -1.01
CA GLU A 138 -18.78 -1.81 -1.29
C GLU A 138 -19.00 -0.46 -0.59
N THR A 139 -18.48 -0.28 0.63
CA THR A 139 -18.54 1.00 1.35
C THR A 139 -17.66 2.05 0.68
N LEU A 140 -16.50 1.65 0.15
CA LEU A 140 -15.62 2.57 -0.60
C LEU A 140 -16.21 2.98 -1.95
N LYS A 141 -16.87 2.05 -2.65
CA LYS A 141 -17.57 2.35 -3.91
C LYS A 141 -18.76 3.30 -3.72
N ALA A 142 -19.41 3.25 -2.56
CA ALA A 142 -20.51 4.14 -2.20
C ALA A 142 -20.06 5.50 -1.64
N ALA A 143 -18.76 5.70 -1.42
CA ALA A 143 -18.25 6.94 -0.85
C ALA A 143 -18.48 8.11 -1.83
N PRO A 144 -19.26 9.14 -1.44
CA PRO A 144 -19.69 10.21 -2.35
C PRO A 144 -18.56 11.10 -2.86
N PHE A 145 -17.37 11.00 -2.26
CA PHE A 145 -16.16 11.75 -2.63
C PHE A 145 -15.18 10.95 -3.50
N LEU A 146 -15.42 9.64 -3.71
CA LEU A 146 -14.61 8.80 -4.61
C LEU A 146 -15.24 8.64 -6.00
N GLY A 147 -16.44 9.18 -6.21
CA GLY A 147 -17.19 9.06 -7.45
C GLY A 147 -17.66 10.40 -8.01
N LYS A 148 -16.84 10.96 -8.91
CA LYS A 148 -17.20 11.48 -10.25
C LYS A 148 -16.10 12.46 -10.72
N LYS A 149 -15.21 11.97 -11.57
CA LYS A 149 -14.66 12.78 -12.66
C LYS A 149 -15.59 12.61 -13.86
#